data_AF-A0A6B3C9K4-F1
#
_entry.id   AF-A0A6B3C9K4-F1
#
_cell.length_a   1.000
_cell.length_b   1.000
_cell.length_c   1.000
_cell.angle_alpha   90.00
_cell.angle_beta   90.00
_cell.angle_gamma   90.00
#
_symmetry.space_group_name_H-M   'P 1'
#
loop_
_entity.id
_entity.type
_entity.pdbx_description
1 polymer ?
#
loop_
_entity_poly.entity_id
_entity_poly.type
_entity_poly.pdbx_seq_one_letter_code
_entity_poly.pdbx_strand_id
1 'polypeptide(L)'
;MGVGQGSARPPRLVKVAYAPSRATGHVALVGKGITFDSGGISIKPAAGMEAMKSDMAGAAAVLHTVVAAAQLGLPVAVTGWLCLAENMPSGTAQRPSDVITIRGGKTVEVLNTDAEGRLVMADGLVAAVEEKPDLVVD
;
A
#
# COMPACT_ATOMS: atom_id res chain seq x y z
N MET A 1 -9.10 -2.74 2.96
CA MET A 1 -10.34 -3.33 2.36
C MET A 1 -11.19 -2.32 1.59
N GLY A 2 -11.46 -1.12 2.13
CA GLY A 2 -12.37 -0.13 1.50
C GLY A 2 -12.01 0.26 0.06
N VAL A 3 -10.76 0.66 -0.21
CA VAL A 3 -10.36 1.15 -1.55
C VAL A 3 -10.57 0.11 -2.66
N GLY A 4 -10.10 -1.12 -2.45
CA GLY A 4 -10.13 -2.17 -3.49
C GLY A 4 -11.49 -2.79 -3.76
N GLN A 5 -12.53 -2.47 -2.98
CA GLN A 5 -13.85 -3.12 -3.09
C GLN A 5 -14.61 -2.71 -4.37
N GLY A 6 -14.19 -1.61 -5.01
CA GLY A 6 -14.77 -1.13 -6.25
C GLY A 6 -14.32 -1.90 -7.49
N SER A 7 -13.20 -2.64 -7.42
CA SER A 7 -12.65 -3.38 -8.54
C SER A 7 -13.02 -4.87 -8.53
N ALA A 8 -13.15 -5.46 -9.72
CA ALA A 8 -13.22 -6.91 -9.89
C ALA A 8 -11.88 -7.61 -9.57
N ARG A 9 -10.78 -6.87 -9.44
CA ARG A 9 -9.46 -7.36 -9.03
C ARG A 9 -9.28 -7.10 -7.53
N PRO A 10 -9.48 -8.11 -6.66
CA PRO A 10 -9.50 -7.90 -5.22
C PRO A 10 -8.14 -7.45 -4.67
N PRO A 11 -8.10 -6.62 -3.61
CA PRO A 11 -6.87 -6.10 -3.04
C PRO A 11 -5.99 -7.18 -2.38
N ARG A 12 -4.70 -6.90 -2.20
CA ARG A 12 -3.74 -7.77 -1.51
C ARG A 12 -2.83 -6.94 -0.62
N LEU A 13 -2.64 -7.38 0.62
CA LEU A 13 -1.53 -6.94 1.45
C LEU A 13 -0.44 -8.02 1.38
N VAL A 14 0.67 -7.70 0.71
CA VAL A 14 1.76 -8.67 0.48
C VAL A 14 2.93 -8.33 1.39
N LYS A 15 3.45 -9.34 2.09
CA LYS A 15 4.71 -9.26 2.83
C LYS A 15 5.81 -9.99 2.06
N VAL A 16 6.93 -9.34 1.83
CA VAL A 16 8.17 -9.93 1.29
C VAL A 16 9.28 -9.68 2.30
N ALA A 17 10.06 -10.70 2.65
CA ALA A 17 11.06 -10.57 3.70
C ALA A 17 12.41 -11.14 3.28
N TYR A 18 13.46 -10.37 3.53
CA TYR A 18 14.85 -10.82 3.53
C TYR A 18 15.35 -10.86 4.99
N ALA A 19 15.75 -12.05 5.45
CA ALA A 19 16.13 -12.29 6.84
C ALA A 19 17.48 -13.04 6.91
N PRO A 20 18.61 -12.31 6.90
CA PRO A 20 19.93 -12.94 7.05
C PRO A 20 20.11 -13.49 8.47
N SER A 21 20.90 -14.57 8.61
CA SER A 21 21.09 -15.28 9.88
C SER A 21 21.76 -14.47 11.00
N ARG A 22 22.45 -13.37 10.65
CA ARG A 22 23.12 -12.45 11.58
C ARG A 22 22.77 -10.99 11.26
N ALA A 23 21.48 -10.69 11.15
CA ALA A 23 21.01 -9.32 10.95
C ALA A 23 21.47 -8.40 12.09
N THR A 24 22.01 -7.23 11.76
CA THR A 24 22.43 -6.19 12.71
C THR A 24 21.32 -5.20 13.03
N GLY A 25 20.19 -5.29 12.35
CA GLY A 25 19.00 -4.48 12.52
C GLY A 25 17.88 -4.92 11.58
N HIS A 26 16.69 -4.34 11.75
CA HIS A 26 15.50 -4.62 10.96
C HIS A 26 14.86 -3.33 10.43
N VAL A 27 14.78 -3.23 9.11
CA VAL A 27 14.08 -2.14 8.42
C VAL A 27 12.78 -2.67 7.82
N ALA A 28 11.67 -1.97 8.08
CA ALA A 28 10.42 -2.19 7.38
C ALA A 28 10.20 -1.08 6.34
N LEU A 29 9.83 -1.49 5.13
CA LEU A 29 9.49 -0.61 4.02
C LEU A 29 8.02 -0.85 3.67
N VAL A 30 7.24 0.21 3.50
CA VAL A 30 5.81 0.12 3.16
C VAL A 30 5.58 0.87 1.86
N GLY A 31 4.95 0.25 0.87
CA GLY A 31 4.82 0.85 -0.46
C GLY A 31 3.37 0.98 -0.90
N LYS A 32 2.98 2.17 -1.35
CA LYS A 32 1.69 2.40 -2.03
C LYS A 32 1.67 1.55 -3.31
N GLY A 33 0.67 0.69 -3.43
CA GLY A 33 0.53 -0.29 -4.50
C GLY A 33 -0.76 -0.16 -5.29
N ILE A 34 -1.22 1.05 -5.58
CA ILE A 34 -2.43 1.22 -6.38
C ILE A 34 -2.10 0.91 -7.85
N THR A 35 -2.50 -0.27 -8.33
CA THR A 35 -2.10 -0.76 -9.65
C THR A 35 -2.77 -0.02 -10.80
N PHE A 36 -3.91 0.62 -10.51
CA PHE A 36 -4.53 1.63 -11.35
C PHE A 36 -5.45 2.51 -10.49
N ASP A 37 -5.37 3.83 -10.68
CA ASP A 37 -6.14 4.81 -9.94
C ASP A 37 -7.01 5.66 -10.89
N SER A 38 -8.31 5.37 -10.93
CA SER A 38 -9.25 6.25 -11.62
C SER A 38 -9.82 7.34 -10.69
N GLY A 39 -9.48 7.33 -9.41
CA GLY A 39 -10.08 8.14 -8.34
C GLY A 39 -11.35 7.58 -7.71
N GLY A 40 -11.83 6.41 -8.13
CA GLY A 40 -13.08 5.84 -7.62
C GLY A 40 -14.32 6.66 -8.01
N ILE A 41 -15.23 6.90 -7.06
CA ILE A 41 -16.44 7.73 -7.28
C ILE A 41 -16.07 9.20 -7.51
N SER A 42 -15.05 9.70 -6.81
CA SER A 42 -14.39 10.99 -7.06
C SER A 42 -13.49 10.90 -8.30
N ILE A 43 -14.09 10.58 -9.45
CA ILE A 43 -13.37 10.19 -10.67
C ILE A 43 -12.43 11.29 -11.19
N LYS A 44 -11.22 10.90 -11.59
CA LYS A 44 -10.26 11.79 -12.24
C LYS A 44 -10.74 12.19 -13.65
N PRO A 45 -10.34 13.38 -14.16
CA PRO A 45 -10.47 13.70 -15.58
C PRO A 45 -9.69 12.72 -16.46
N ALA A 46 -10.08 12.60 -17.73
CA ALA A 46 -9.42 11.69 -18.67
C ALA A 46 -7.93 12.02 -18.89
N ALA A 47 -7.59 13.31 -18.95
CA ALA A 47 -6.21 13.74 -19.18
C ALA A 47 -5.29 13.35 -18.01
N GLY A 48 -4.28 12.53 -18.28
CA GLY A 48 -3.29 12.08 -17.30
C GLY A 48 -3.68 10.80 -16.55
N MET A 49 -4.91 10.30 -16.72
CA MET A 49 -5.36 9.06 -16.09
C MET A 49 -4.58 7.84 -16.62
N GLU A 50 -4.09 7.89 -17.87
CA GLU A 50 -3.27 6.83 -18.46
C GLU A 50 -1.95 6.60 -17.72
N ALA A 51 -1.43 7.63 -17.04
CA ALA A 51 -0.23 7.53 -16.22
C ALA A 51 -0.50 6.82 -14.89
N MET A 52 -1.75 6.70 -14.43
CA MET A 52 -2.10 6.14 -13.12
C MET A 52 -1.82 4.64 -12.99
N LYS A 53 -1.37 3.98 -14.06
CA LYS A 53 -0.70 2.67 -13.95
C LYS A 53 0.56 2.71 -13.08
N SER A 54 1.19 3.88 -12.92
CA SER A 54 2.41 4.05 -12.11
C SER A 54 2.10 4.40 -10.66
N ASP A 55 0.84 4.45 -10.25
CA ASP A 55 0.45 4.77 -8.87
C ASP A 55 0.78 3.64 -7.85
N MET A 56 1.38 2.57 -8.35
CA MET A 56 2.01 1.45 -7.63
C MET A 56 3.53 1.54 -7.54
N ALA A 57 4.14 2.65 -7.99
CA ALA A 57 5.60 2.80 -8.04
C ALA A 57 6.26 2.67 -6.66
N GLY A 58 5.59 3.10 -5.59
CA GLY A 58 6.08 2.91 -4.22
C GLY A 58 6.23 1.43 -3.86
N ALA A 59 5.20 0.61 -4.08
CA ALA A 59 5.28 -0.83 -3.90
C ALA A 59 6.32 -1.49 -4.81
N ALA A 60 6.47 -1.02 -6.05
CA ALA A 60 7.49 -1.51 -6.96
C ALA A 60 8.90 -1.25 -6.42
N ALA A 61 9.16 -0.04 -5.90
CA ALA A 61 10.43 0.34 -5.30
C ALA A 61 10.74 -0.46 -4.02
N VAL A 62 9.73 -0.68 -3.16
CA VAL A 62 9.87 -1.51 -1.96
C VAL A 62 10.24 -2.94 -2.32
N LEU A 63 9.53 -3.57 -3.26
CA LEU A 63 9.83 -4.92 -3.71
C LEU A 63 11.28 -5.05 -4.21
N HIS A 64 11.70 -4.14 -5.09
CA HIS A 64 13.05 -4.18 -5.65
C HIS A 64 14.12 -3.89 -4.59
N THR A 65 13.84 -3.05 -3.59
CA THR A 65 14.76 -2.82 -2.47
C THR A 65 14.99 -4.09 -1.66
N VAL A 66 13.92 -4.85 -1.34
CA VAL A 66 14.05 -6.12 -0.62
C VAL A 66 14.83 -7.14 -1.44
N VAL A 67 14.52 -7.27 -2.74
CA VAL A 67 15.24 -8.19 -3.64
C VAL A 67 16.72 -7.81 -3.76
N ALA A 68 17.03 -6.52 -3.91
CA ALA A 68 18.40 -6.03 -3.99
C ALA A 68 19.17 -6.28 -2.70
N ALA A 69 18.57 -6.06 -1.52
CA ALA A 69 19.17 -6.35 -0.23
C ALA A 69 19.54 -7.84 -0.10
N ALA A 70 18.67 -8.73 -0.57
CA ALA A 70 18.91 -10.17 -0.59
C ALA A 70 20.03 -10.56 -1.56
N GLN A 71 20.03 -10.01 -2.78
CA GLN A 71 21.06 -10.28 -3.79
C GLN A 71 22.45 -9.81 -3.36
N LEU A 72 22.52 -8.67 -2.66
CA LEU A 72 23.75 -8.11 -2.12
C LEU A 72 24.21 -8.80 -0.82
N GLY A 73 23.37 -9.65 -0.21
CA GLY A 73 23.68 -10.31 1.05
C GLY A 73 23.88 -9.32 2.21
N LEU A 74 23.10 -8.23 2.25
CA LEU A 74 23.28 -7.19 3.27
C LEU A 74 23.09 -7.78 4.68
N PRO A 75 23.84 -7.31 5.69
CA PRO A 75 23.73 -7.80 7.06
C PRO A 75 22.54 -7.17 7.82
N VAL A 76 21.48 -6.75 7.14
CA VAL A 76 20.30 -6.10 7.72
C VAL A 76 19.05 -6.85 7.25
N ALA A 77 18.12 -7.13 8.15
CA ALA A 77 16.83 -7.70 7.80
C ALA A 77 15.94 -6.62 7.17
N VAL A 78 15.26 -6.95 6.07
CA VAL A 78 14.39 -6.02 5.36
C VAL A 78 13.03 -6.68 5.12
N THR A 79 11.97 -6.11 5.69
CA THR A 79 10.58 -6.49 5.38
C THR A 79 9.97 -5.44 4.46
N GLY A 80 9.44 -5.85 3.32
CA GLY A 80 8.60 -5.02 2.44
C GLY A 80 7.13 -5.37 2.59
N TRP A 81 6.29 -4.36 2.85
CA TRP A 81 4.83 -4.44 2.83
C TRP A 81 4.30 -3.73 1.59
N LEU A 82 3.63 -4.47 0.71
CA LEU A 82 3.07 -3.95 -0.53
C LEU A 82 1.55 -3.83 -0.37
N CYS A 83 1.04 -2.60 -0.35
CA CYS A 83 -0.36 -2.29 -0.15
C CYS A 83 -1.09 -2.23 -1.50
N LEU A 84 -1.46 -3.40 -2.04
CA LEU A 84 -1.92 -3.54 -3.42
C LEU A 84 -3.45 -3.45 -3.55
N ALA A 85 -3.94 -2.59 -4.44
CA ALA A 85 -5.35 -2.49 -4.82
C ALA A 85 -5.52 -1.80 -6.18
N GLU A 86 -6.72 -1.83 -6.74
CA GLU A 86 -7.16 -0.84 -7.74
C GLU A 86 -8.18 0.10 -7.10
N ASN A 87 -8.19 1.36 -7.52
CA ASN A 87 -9.23 2.32 -7.15
C ASN A 87 -10.13 2.60 -8.34
N MET A 88 -11.33 2.01 -8.33
CA MET A 88 -12.24 1.97 -9.47
C MET A 88 -13.67 2.36 -9.07
N PRO A 89 -14.41 3.12 -9.90
CA PRO A 89 -15.84 3.31 -9.71
C PRO A 89 -16.58 2.01 -10.03
N SER A 90 -17.58 1.70 -9.21
CA SER A 90 -18.55 0.65 -9.47
C SER A 90 -19.74 0.81 -8.52
N GLY A 91 -20.77 -0.01 -8.68
CA GLY A 91 -21.91 -0.06 -7.75
C GLY A 91 -21.54 -0.50 -6.34
N THR A 92 -20.34 -1.07 -6.13
CA THR A 92 -19.83 -1.49 -4.82
C THR A 92 -18.73 -0.58 -4.29
N ALA A 93 -18.28 0.43 -5.05
CA ALA A 93 -17.18 1.28 -4.67
C ALA A 93 -17.44 2.05 -3.37
N GLN A 94 -16.35 2.34 -2.65
CA GLN A 94 -16.38 3.28 -1.54
C GLN A 94 -16.87 4.65 -2.03
N ARG A 95 -17.62 5.37 -1.19
CA ARG A 95 -18.23 6.65 -1.53
C ARG A 95 -17.68 7.77 -0.65
N PRO A 96 -17.76 9.03 -1.12
CA PRO A 96 -17.65 10.18 -0.24
C PRO A 96 -18.61 10.07 0.96
N SER A 97 -18.13 10.49 2.14
CA SER A 97 -18.78 10.40 3.45
C SER A 97 -18.92 9.00 4.05
N ASP A 98 -18.41 7.94 3.41
CA ASP A 98 -18.27 6.66 4.10
C ASP A 98 -17.24 6.79 5.24
N VAL A 99 -17.55 6.20 6.39
CA VAL A 99 -16.62 6.09 7.53
C VAL A 99 -16.10 4.66 7.58
N ILE A 100 -14.78 4.51 7.46
CA ILE A 100 -14.12 3.21 7.51
C ILE A 100 -13.30 3.05 8.79
N THR A 101 -13.11 1.81 9.22
CA THR A 101 -12.20 1.45 10.30
C THR A 101 -10.92 0.87 9.70
N ILE A 102 -9.77 1.48 10.01
CA ILE A 102 -8.45 0.96 9.62
C ILE A 102 -7.93 -0.06 10.64
N ARG A 103 -6.88 -0.80 10.27
CA ARG A 103 -6.12 -1.64 11.21
C ARG A 103 -5.71 -0.80 12.42
N GLY A 104 -5.84 -1.36 13.63
CA GLY A 104 -5.64 -0.62 14.87
C GLY A 104 -6.89 0.11 15.40
N GLY A 105 -8.03 0.06 14.69
CA GLY A 105 -9.34 0.45 15.21
C GLY A 105 -9.70 1.93 15.08
N LYS A 106 -8.81 2.77 14.54
CA LYS A 106 -9.13 4.17 14.24
C LYS A 106 -10.14 4.25 13.07
N THR A 107 -11.06 5.19 13.14
CA THR A 107 -12.01 5.47 12.05
C THR A 107 -11.56 6.66 11.20
N VAL A 108 -11.87 6.63 9.91
CA VAL A 108 -11.55 7.68 8.93
C VAL A 108 -12.81 7.99 8.11
N GLU A 109 -13.21 9.26 8.09
CA GLU A 109 -14.22 9.76 7.15
C GLU A 109 -13.57 10.02 5.78
N VAL A 110 -14.12 9.41 4.74
CA VAL A 110 -13.61 9.54 3.37
C VAL A 110 -14.36 10.65 2.65
N LEU A 111 -13.79 11.86 2.60
CA LEU A 111 -14.41 12.98 1.88
C LEU A 111 -14.16 12.94 0.37
N ASN A 112 -13.10 12.26 -0.06
CA ASN A 112 -12.70 12.15 -1.45
C ASN A 112 -12.06 10.77 -1.68
N THR A 113 -12.59 9.99 -2.63
CA THR A 113 -12.10 8.63 -2.92
C THR A 113 -10.82 8.61 -3.77
N ASP A 114 -10.36 9.78 -4.24
CA ASP A 114 -9.07 10.00 -4.90
C ASP A 114 -7.93 10.30 -3.90
N ALA A 115 -8.25 10.22 -2.60
CA ALA A 115 -7.27 10.25 -1.51
C ALA A 115 -7.06 8.84 -0.94
N GLU A 116 -7.10 7.81 -1.79
CA GLU A 116 -7.10 6.39 -1.45
C GLU A 116 -5.75 5.87 -0.98
N GLY A 117 -4.63 6.42 -1.50
CA GLY A 117 -3.29 5.93 -1.22
C GLY A 117 -2.99 5.90 0.28
N ARG A 118 -3.34 6.97 1.01
CA ARG A 118 -3.17 7.03 2.47
C ARG A 118 -4.03 6.00 3.21
N LEU A 119 -5.17 5.60 2.65
CA LEU A 119 -6.08 4.63 3.28
C LEU A 119 -5.52 3.21 3.16
N VAL A 120 -4.98 2.82 2.00
CA VAL A 120 -4.30 1.52 1.86
C VAL A 120 -2.99 1.48 2.65
N MET A 121 -2.27 2.60 2.72
CA MET A 121 -1.02 2.71 3.47
C MET A 121 -1.22 2.64 4.98
N ALA A 122 -2.33 3.16 5.51
CA ALA A 122 -2.62 3.10 6.94
C ALA A 122 -2.62 1.65 7.49
N ASP A 123 -3.29 0.72 6.78
CA ASP A 123 -3.30 -0.69 7.17
C ASP A 123 -1.90 -1.32 7.10
N GLY A 124 -1.12 -0.97 6.07
CA GLY A 124 0.25 -1.46 5.88
C GLY A 124 1.25 -0.93 6.90
N LEU A 125 1.16 0.36 7.26
CA LEU A 125 2.00 0.99 8.28
C LEU A 125 1.74 0.38 9.65
N VAL A 126 0.49 0.15 10.02
CA VAL A 126 0.15 -0.53 11.28
C VAL A 126 0.70 -1.96 11.28
N ALA A 127 0.51 -2.71 10.19
CA ALA A 127 1.07 -4.06 10.06
C ALA A 127 2.62 -4.08 10.15
N ALA A 128 3.30 -3.09 9.59
CA ALA A 128 4.75 -2.95 9.66
C ALA A 128 5.24 -2.68 11.09
N VAL A 129 4.60 -1.75 11.80
CA VAL A 129 4.98 -1.40 13.18
C VAL A 129 4.72 -2.54 14.17
N GLU A 130 3.70 -3.37 13.94
CA GLU A 130 3.44 -4.57 14.76
C GLU A 130 4.60 -5.58 14.76
N GLU A 131 5.45 -5.57 13.72
CA GLU A 131 6.66 -6.40 13.66
C GLU A 131 7.83 -5.84 14.49
N LYS A 132 7.69 -4.63 15.04
CA LYS A 132 8.69 -3.93 15.86
C LYS A 132 10.07 -3.78 15.15
N PRO A 133 10.12 -3.25 13.91
CA PRO A 133 11.37 -2.93 13.25
C PRO A 133 12.08 -1.75 13.95
N ASP A 134 13.38 -1.61 13.69
CA ASP A 134 14.18 -0.47 14.18
C ASP A 134 13.84 0.82 13.40
N LEU A 135 13.43 0.69 12.14
CA LEU A 135 13.07 1.80 11.25
C LEU A 135 11.91 1.41 10.33
N VAL A 136 10.98 2.34 10.13
CA VAL A 136 9.90 2.24 9.13
C VAL A 136 10.07 3.38 8.12
N VAL A 137 9.96 3.08 6.82
CA VAL A 137 9.95 4.05 5.72
C VAL A 137 8.79 3.73 4.78
N ASP A 138 8.10 4.76 4.31
CA ASP A 138 7.06 4.68 3.27
C ASP A 138 7.31 5.58 2.05
#